data_AF-A0A536CZ82-F1
#
_entry.id   AF-A0A536CZ82-F1
#
_cell.length_a   1.000
_cell.length_b   1.000
_cell.length_c   1.000
_cell.angle_alpha   90.00
_cell.angle_beta   90.00
_cell.angle_gamma   90.00
#
_symmetry.space_group_name_H-M   'P 1'
#
loop_
_entity.id
_entity.type
_entity.pdbx_description
1 polymer ?
#
loop_
_entity_poly.entity_id
_entity_poly.type
_entity_poly.pdbx_seq_one_letter_code
_entity_poly.pdbx_strand_id
1 'polypeptide(L)'
;GDVTSGAENDIQKATQMARRMVTQWGMSEKLGTVTMGHKEELVFLGRDLGEQRNYSEEVAAIIDEEIRSIINHGYQTAKGILVARRSKMDAVVERLKVVETLDGKELDEILNQEPEAPAAASSSAS
;
A
#
# COMPACT_ATOMS: atom_id res chain seq x y z
N GLY A 1 16.70 6.50 -0.48
CA GLY A 1 15.72 5.75 0.31
C GLY A 1 15.97 4.30 0.00
N ASP A 2 16.59 3.60 0.94
CA ASP A 2 17.02 2.22 0.71
C ASP A 2 15.81 1.29 0.79
N VAL A 3 15.63 0.47 -0.24
CA VAL A 3 14.62 -0.58 -0.25
C VAL A 3 15.09 -1.67 0.71
N THR A 4 14.48 -1.76 1.88
CA THR A 4 14.79 -2.80 2.86
C THR A 4 13.93 -4.04 2.60
N SER A 5 14.43 -5.21 2.98
CA SER A 5 13.69 -6.48 2.90
C SER A 5 12.40 -6.50 3.74
N GLY A 6 12.23 -5.54 4.66
CA GLY A 6 11.01 -5.41 5.47
C GLY A 6 9.75 -5.09 4.65
N ALA A 7 9.90 -4.43 3.49
CA ALA A 7 8.76 -4.06 2.64
C ALA A 7 8.24 -5.21 1.76
N GLU A 8 8.95 -6.34 1.69
CA GLU A 8 8.61 -7.48 0.82
C GLU A 8 7.19 -8.01 1.11
N ASN A 9 6.88 -8.22 2.40
CA ASN A 9 5.58 -8.72 2.83
C ASN A 9 4.43 -7.79 2.43
N ASP A 10 4.63 -6.48 2.55
CA ASP A 10 3.60 -5.48 2.21
C ASP A 10 3.37 -5.42 0.70
N ILE A 11 4.45 -5.46 -0.09
CA ILE A 11 4.38 -5.51 -1.56
C ILE A 11 3.65 -6.78 -2.00
N GLN A 12 3.97 -7.92 -1.40
CA GLN A 12 3.33 -9.20 -1.73
C GLN A 12 1.82 -9.16 -1.41
N LYS A 13 1.44 -8.68 -0.22
CA LYS A 13 0.02 -8.55 0.19
C LYS A 13 -0.73 -7.58 -0.71
N ALA A 14 -0.16 -6.41 -0.99
CA ALA A 14 -0.77 -5.42 -1.87
C ALA A 14 -0.98 -6.00 -3.28
N THR A 15 0.03 -6.69 -3.83
CA THR A 15 -0.05 -7.34 -5.15
C THR A 15 -1.13 -8.41 -5.19
N GLN A 16 -1.24 -9.25 -4.16
CA GLN A 16 -2.30 -10.26 -4.08
C GLN A 16 -3.70 -9.63 -4.01
N MET A 17 -3.85 -8.55 -3.23
CA MET A 17 -5.11 -7.83 -3.14
C MET A 17 -5.51 -7.21 -4.48
N ALA A 18 -4.58 -6.51 -5.14
CA ALA A 18 -4.80 -5.94 -6.46
C ALA A 18 -5.16 -7.02 -7.50
N ARG A 19 -4.50 -8.17 -7.47
CA ARG A 19 -4.86 -9.32 -8.32
C ARG A 19 -6.31 -9.76 -8.10
N ARG A 20 -6.77 -9.90 -6.84
CA ARG A 20 -8.17 -10.25 -6.54
C ARG A 20 -9.16 -9.17 -6.97
N MET A 21 -8.81 -7.89 -6.80
CA MET A 21 -9.62 -6.77 -7.28
C MET A 21 -9.89 -6.90 -8.78
N VAL A 22 -8.84 -7.15 -9.55
CA VAL A 22 -8.91 -7.25 -11.01
C VAL A 22 -9.58 -8.55 -11.46
N THR A 23 -9.18 -9.70 -10.93
CA THR A 23 -9.61 -11.00 -11.48
C THR A 23 -10.84 -11.59 -10.80
N GLN A 24 -11.14 -11.24 -9.55
CA GLN A 24 -12.25 -11.85 -8.80
C GLN A 24 -13.40 -10.90 -8.55
N TRP A 25 -13.09 -9.63 -8.26
CA TRP A 25 -14.11 -8.64 -7.89
C TRP A 25 -14.56 -7.76 -9.05
N GLY A 26 -13.95 -7.91 -10.23
CA GLY A 26 -14.33 -7.13 -11.42
C GLY A 26 -14.04 -5.64 -11.29
N MET A 27 -13.04 -5.26 -10.50
CA MET A 27 -12.64 -3.87 -10.25
C MET A 27 -11.60 -3.36 -11.27
N SER A 28 -11.71 -3.80 -12.52
CA SER A 28 -10.95 -3.26 -13.64
C SER A 28 -11.91 -2.72 -14.68
N GLU A 29 -11.77 -1.44 -15.04
CA GLU A 29 -12.59 -0.84 -16.11
C GLU A 29 -12.30 -1.45 -17.48
N LYS A 30 -11.05 -1.90 -17.71
CA LYS A 30 -10.63 -2.52 -18.97
C LYS A 30 -11.18 -3.93 -19.16
N LEU A 31 -11.28 -4.69 -18.08
CA LEU A 31 -11.74 -6.09 -18.11
C LEU A 31 -13.25 -6.22 -17.79
N GLY A 32 -13.83 -5.19 -17.18
CA GLY A 32 -15.23 -5.18 -16.75
C GLY A 32 -15.50 -6.11 -15.56
N THR A 33 -16.78 -6.30 -15.27
CA THR A 33 -17.26 -7.09 -14.13
C THR A 33 -17.30 -8.58 -14.45
N VAL A 34 -16.14 -9.17 -14.74
CA VAL A 34 -16.00 -10.61 -15.03
C VAL A 34 -15.04 -11.27 -14.04
N THR A 35 -15.41 -12.44 -13.55
CA THR A 35 -14.51 -13.26 -12.72
C THR A 35 -13.62 -14.10 -13.64
N MET A 36 -12.31 -13.91 -13.53
CA MET A 36 -11.27 -14.61 -14.27
C MET A 36 -10.42 -15.47 -13.34
N GLY A 37 -9.98 -16.63 -13.82
CA GLY A 37 -9.15 -17.55 -13.05
C GLY A 37 -9.92 -18.22 -11.91
N HIS A 38 -11.11 -18.73 -12.21
CA HIS A 38 -11.85 -19.58 -11.28
C HIS A 38 -10.94 -20.71 -10.81
N LYS A 39 -10.68 -20.75 -9.50
CA LYS A 39 -10.07 -21.89 -8.86
C LYS A 39 -11.16 -22.95 -8.84
N GLU A 40 -11.23 -23.80 -9.85
CA GLU A 40 -11.95 -25.07 -9.67
C GLU A 40 -11.21 -25.76 -8.53
N GLU A 41 -11.80 -25.70 -7.34
CA GLU A 41 -11.38 -26.48 -6.20
C GLU A 41 -11.74 -27.94 -6.50
N LEU A 42 -10.96 -28.56 -7.39
CA LEU A 42 -11.02 -29.98 -7.63
C LEU A 42 -10.48 -30.66 -6.38
N VAL A 43 -11.36 -30.83 -5.40
CA VAL A 43 -11.20 -31.76 -4.28
C VAL A 43 -11.29 -33.17 -4.85
N PHE A 44 -10.34 -33.60 -5.69
CA PHE A 44 -10.23 -35.02 -6.00
C PHE A 44 -8.83 -35.42 -6.51
N LEU A 45 -8.16 -36.21 -5.68
CA LEU A 45 -7.05 -37.13 -5.96
C LEU A 45 -5.87 -36.59 -6.79
N GLY A 46 -4.87 -36.06 -6.07
CA GLY A 46 -3.45 -36.36 -6.33
C GLY A 46 -2.98 -36.34 -7.78
N ARG A 47 -2.90 -35.16 -8.38
CA ARG A 47 -1.91 -34.82 -9.40
C ARG A 47 -1.92 -33.32 -9.63
N ASP A 48 -0.72 -32.78 -9.82
CA ASP A 48 -0.40 -31.37 -10.10
C ASP A 48 -1.56 -30.55 -10.70
N LEU A 49 -2.28 -29.81 -9.85
CA LEU A 49 -3.21 -28.78 -10.28
C LEU A 49 -2.39 -27.52 -10.59
N GLY A 50 -1.81 -27.48 -11.79
CA GLY A 50 -1.41 -26.21 -12.38
C GLY A 50 -2.63 -25.29 -12.40
N GLU A 51 -2.48 -24.07 -11.89
CA GLU A 51 -3.47 -23.00 -12.07
C GLU A 51 -3.77 -22.89 -13.57
N GLN A 52 -4.88 -23.48 -14.04
CA GLN A 52 -5.32 -23.27 -15.42
C GLN A 52 -5.82 -21.83 -15.51
N ARG A 53 -4.99 -20.98 -16.12
CA ARG A 53 -5.39 -19.63 -16.53
C ARG A 53 -6.49 -19.79 -17.56
N ASN A 54 -7.74 -19.55 -17.16
CA ASN A 54 -8.90 -19.59 -18.06
C ASN A 54 -9.01 -18.29 -18.91
N TYR A 55 -7.89 -17.73 -19.36
CA TYR A 55 -7.83 -16.49 -20.13
C TYR A 55 -6.59 -16.45 -21.03
N SER A 56 -6.67 -15.68 -22.12
CA SER A 56 -5.59 -15.56 -23.11
C SER A 56 -4.37 -14.83 -22.55
N GLU A 57 -3.22 -14.95 -23.23
CA GLU A 57 -2.01 -14.17 -22.90
C GLU A 57 -2.26 -12.66 -22.97
N GLU A 58 -3.07 -12.21 -23.92
CA GLU A 58 -3.48 -10.81 -24.03
C GLU A 58 -4.21 -10.34 -22.78
N VAL A 59 -5.17 -11.13 -22.28
CA VAL A 59 -5.87 -10.83 -21.03
C VAL A 59 -4.93 -10.88 -19.83
N ALA A 60 -3.98 -11.82 -19.80
CA ALA A 60 -2.96 -11.89 -18.75
C ALA A 60 -2.12 -10.60 -18.70
N ALA A 61 -1.70 -10.09 -19.86
CA ALA A 61 -0.95 -8.83 -19.96
C ALA A 61 -1.78 -7.63 -19.45
N ILE A 62 -3.08 -7.59 -19.76
CA ILE A 62 -3.99 -6.55 -19.24
C ILE A 62 -4.10 -6.65 -17.70
N ILE A 63 -4.25 -7.85 -17.15
CA ILE A 63 -4.30 -8.07 -15.69
C ILE A 63 -3.05 -7.52 -15.01
N ASP A 64 -1.87 -7.85 -15.53
CA ASP A 64 -0.60 -7.39 -14.95
C ASP A 64 -0.44 -5.86 -15.03
N GLU A 65 -0.93 -5.24 -16.11
CA GLU A 65 -0.95 -3.77 -16.24
C GLU A 65 -1.90 -3.11 -15.24
N GLU A 66 -3.09 -3.67 -15.04
CA GLU A 66 -4.07 -3.15 -14.06
C GLU A 66 -3.55 -3.29 -12.63
N ILE A 67 -2.92 -4.42 -12.29
CA ILE A 67 -2.26 -4.61 -10.99
C ILE A 67 -1.20 -3.54 -10.78
N ARG A 68 -0.32 -3.31 -11.76
CA ARG A 68 0.72 -2.28 -11.69
C ARG A 68 0.13 -0.89 -11.49
N SER A 69 -0.95 -0.57 -12.20
CA SER A 69 -1.67 0.70 -12.07
C SER A 69 -2.21 0.91 -10.65
N ILE A 70 -2.90 -0.09 -10.09
CA ILE A 70 -3.45 -0.04 -8.73
C ILE A 70 -2.35 0.17 -7.68
N ILE A 71 -1.26 -0.61 -7.77
CA ILE A 71 -0.14 -0.52 -6.81
C ILE A 71 0.53 0.85 -6.90
N ASN A 72 0.81 1.34 -8.11
CA ASN A 72 1.41 2.65 -8.30
C ASN A 72 0.51 3.77 -7.77
N HIS A 73 -0.79 3.71 -8.02
CA HIS A 73 -1.74 4.69 -7.50
C HIS A 73 -1.75 4.70 -5.96
N GLY A 74 -1.80 3.52 -5.33
CA GLY A 74 -1.72 3.39 -3.87
C GLY A 74 -0.40 3.96 -3.31
N TYR A 75 0.73 3.65 -3.94
CA TYR A 75 2.03 4.17 -3.56
C TYR A 75 2.10 5.70 -3.66
N GLN A 76 1.67 6.29 -4.78
CA GLN A 76 1.68 7.75 -4.97
C GLN A 76 0.74 8.45 -3.98
N THR A 77 -0.42 7.86 -3.70
CA THR A 77 -1.37 8.38 -2.70
C THR A 77 -0.75 8.39 -1.31
N ALA A 78 -0.20 7.25 -0.87
CA ALA A 78 0.46 7.13 0.43
C ALA A 78 1.64 8.10 0.55
N LYS A 79 2.49 8.17 -0.47
CA LYS A 79 3.61 9.11 -0.53
C LYS A 79 3.14 10.56 -0.46
N GLY A 80 2.09 10.92 -1.19
CA GLY A 80 1.50 12.25 -1.16
C GLY A 80 1.01 12.65 0.22
N ILE A 81 0.30 11.74 0.91
CA ILE A 81 -0.17 11.96 2.29
C ILE A 81 1.01 12.15 3.25
N LEU A 82 2.02 11.29 3.18
CA LEU A 82 3.20 11.35 4.05
C LEU A 82 4.01 12.63 3.83
N VAL A 83 4.17 13.07 2.57
CA VAL A 83 4.85 14.32 2.23
C VAL A 83 4.04 15.52 2.73
N ALA A 84 2.73 15.54 2.50
CA ALA A 84 1.86 16.62 2.96
C ALA A 84 1.83 16.74 4.50
N ARG A 85 2.07 15.63 5.21
CA ARG A 85 2.07 15.55 6.67
C ARG A 85 3.47 15.32 7.25
N ARG A 86 4.52 15.76 6.54
CA ARG A 86 5.92 15.49 6.89
C ARG A 86 6.27 15.89 8.32
N SER A 87 5.84 17.09 8.75
CA SER A 87 6.08 17.59 10.11
C SER A 87 5.49 16.68 11.19
N LYS A 88 4.28 16.15 10.98
CA LYS A 88 3.63 15.22 11.90
C LYS A 88 4.36 13.87 11.94
N MET A 89 4.80 13.38 10.79
CA MET A 89 5.61 12.16 10.72
C MET A 89 6.93 12.31 11.48
N ASP A 90 7.63 13.43 11.30
CA ASP A 90 8.88 13.70 12.02
C ASP A 90 8.64 13.79 13.54
N ALA A 91 7.53 14.40 13.99
CA ALA A 91 7.16 14.44 15.41
C ALA A 91 6.92 13.04 16.00
N VAL A 92 6.22 12.16 15.27
CA VAL A 92 6.03 10.75 15.68
C VAL A 92 7.37 10.03 15.76
N VAL A 93 8.27 10.23 14.79
CA VAL A 93 9.60 9.61 14.78
C VAL A 93 10.44 10.07 15.98
N GLU A 94 10.49 11.37 16.26
CA GLU A 94 11.22 11.90 17.42
C GLU A 94 10.67 11.35 18.74
N ARG A 95 9.34 11.24 18.86
CA ARG A 95 8.74 10.67 20.04
C ARG A 95 9.08 9.18 20.19
N LEU A 96 9.00 8.38 19.13
CA LEU A 96 9.34 6.95 19.16
C LEU A 96 10.80 6.70 19.54
N LYS A 97 11.73 7.60 19.22
CA LYS A 97 13.13 7.49 19.68
C LYS A 97 13.26 7.57 21.19
N VAL A 98 12.33 8.25 21.87
CA VAL A 98 12.37 8.45 23.34
C VAL A 98 11.67 7.32 24.08
N VAL A 99 10.49 6.88 23.58
CA VAL A 99 9.62 5.93 24.31
C VAL A 99 9.57 4.52 23.72
N GLU A 100 10.17 4.29 22.55
CA GLU A 100 10.19 3.04 21.77
C GLU A 100 8.81 2.51 21.30
N THR A 101 7.72 2.79 22.03
CA THR A 101 6.35 2.40 21.70
C THR A 101 5.41 3.58 21.96
N LEU A 102 4.43 3.77 21.07
CA LEU A 102 3.35 4.74 21.23
C LEU A 102 2.03 4.02 21.29
N ASP A 103 1.16 4.43 22.21
CA ASP A 103 -0.24 4.02 22.17
C ASP A 103 -1.06 4.86 21.18
N GLY A 104 -2.29 4.42 20.90
CA GLY A 104 -3.15 5.09 19.93
C GLY A 104 -3.55 6.52 20.34
N LYS A 105 -3.71 6.79 21.63
CA LYS A 105 -4.10 8.12 22.12
C LYS A 105 -2.94 9.10 21.97
N GLU A 106 -1.74 8.69 22.36
CA GLU A 106 -0.53 9.49 22.20
C GLU A 106 -0.26 9.81 20.72
N LEU A 107 -0.47 8.83 19.83
CA LEU A 107 -0.35 9.05 18.40
C LEU A 107 -1.37 10.08 17.90
N ASP A 108 -2.63 9.94 18.29
CA ASP A 108 -3.70 10.87 17.90
C ASP A 108 -3.44 12.29 18.38
N GLU A 109 -2.89 12.46 19.59
CA GLU A 109 -2.48 13.77 20.11
C GLU A 109 -1.43 14.42 19.21
N ILE A 110 -0.39 13.68 18.79
CA ILE A 110 0.64 14.18 17.88
C ILE A 110 0.04 14.51 16.50
N LEU A 111 -0.85 13.65 16.00
CA LEU A 111 -1.45 13.83 14.68
C LEU A 111 -2.48 14.97 14.63
N ASN A 112 -3.08 15.36 15.75
CA ASN A 112 -4.08 16.43 15.83
C ASN A 112 -3.50 17.79 16.24
N GLN A 113 -2.25 17.85 16.70
CA GLN A 113 -1.57 19.11 16.93
C GLN A 113 -1.48 19.93 15.63
N GLU A 114 -1.80 21.22 15.74
CA GLU A 114 -1.50 22.18 14.69
C GLU A 114 0.03 22.29 14.54
N PRO A 115 0.56 22.45 13.32
CA PRO A 115 1.99 22.63 13.14
C PRO A 115 2.44 23.82 13.99
N GLU A 116 3.35 23.56 14.92
CA GLU A 116 3.95 24.62 15.74
C GLU A 116 4.52 25.68 14.78
N ALA A 117 4.05 26.92 14.92
CA ALA A 117 4.54 28.02 14.10
C ALA A 117 6.07 28.05 14.23
N PRO A 118 6.82 28.26 13.12
CA PRO A 118 8.27 28.24 13.17
C PRO A 118 8.72 29.24 14.24
N ALA A 119 9.47 28.76 15.23
CA ALA A 119 10.02 29.57 16.29
C ALA A 119 10.73 30.76 15.63
N ALA A 120 10.15 31.95 15.79
CA ALA A 120 10.69 33.18 15.23
C ALA A 120 12.16 33.26 15.68
N ALA A 121 13.06 33.30 14.70
CA ALA A 121 14.48 33.49 14.94
C ALA A 121 14.64 34.69 15.87
N SER A 122 15.04 34.44 17.11
CA SER A 122 15.39 35.46 18.06
C SER A 122 16.58 36.23 17.51
N SER A 123 16.31 37.34 16.84
CA SER A 123 17.31 38.34 16.51
C SER A 123 17.76 39.00 17.81
N SER A 124 18.74 38.40 18.49
CA SER A 124 19.58 39.15 19.43
C SER A 124 20.61 39.93 18.60
N ALA A 125 20.20 41.11 18.14
CA ALA A 125 21.15 42.16 17.82
C ALA A 125 21.59 42.80 19.15
N SER A 126 22.86 42.64 19.49
CA SER A 126 23.63 43.48 20.41
C SER A 126 24.99 43.72 19.80
#